data_AF-A0A840DJZ4-F1
#
_entry.id   AF-A0A840DJZ4-F1
#
_cell.length_a   1.000
_cell.length_b   1.000
_cell.length_c   1.000
_cell.angle_alpha   90.00
_cell.angle_beta   90.00
_cell.angle_gamma   90.00
#
_symmetry.space_group_name_H-M   'P 1'
#
loop_
_entity.id
_entity.type
_entity.pdbx_description
1 polymer ?
#
loop_
_entity_poly.entity_id
_entity_poly.type
_entity_poly.pdbx_seq_one_letter_code
_entity_poly.pdbx_strand_id
1 'polypeptide(L)'
;MTANTIELGRVIKSAEVRRGLYLAYVSLALVVGALHAAWGVVDVPRPVILDMASAAVAYLAIPFAGLAIANTPAGKHAAAEPEHEVILEDD
;
A
#
# COMPACT_ATOMS: atom_id res chain seq x y z
N MET A 1 -26.58 16.91 -16.35
CA MET A 1 -26.41 15.88 -15.31
C MET A 1 -24.93 15.87 -14.94
N THR A 2 -24.54 16.61 -13.90
CA THR A 2 -23.18 16.57 -13.36
C THR A 2 -22.95 15.16 -12.83
N ALA A 3 -22.07 14.40 -13.48
CA ALA A 3 -21.63 13.10 -13.00
C ALA A 3 -21.17 13.30 -11.56
N ASN A 4 -22.02 12.87 -10.63
CA ASN A 4 -21.66 12.72 -9.24
C ASN A 4 -20.76 11.48 -9.24
N THR A 5 -19.50 11.67 -9.63
CA THR A 5 -18.44 10.68 -9.40
C THR A 5 -18.38 10.55 -7.90
N ILE A 6 -19.22 9.68 -7.36
CA ILE A 6 -19.18 9.33 -5.95
C ILE A 6 -17.74 8.87 -5.74
N GLU A 7 -16.96 9.62 -4.97
CA GLU A 7 -15.60 9.27 -4.59
C GLU A 7 -15.65 8.02 -3.70
N LEU A 8 -15.98 6.87 -4.29
CA LEU A 8 -15.96 5.55 -3.64
C LEU A 8 -14.53 5.16 -3.25
N GLY A 9 -13.52 5.80 -3.86
CA GLY A 9 -12.12 5.38 -3.81
C GLY A 9 -11.25 6.09 -2.77
N ARG A 10 -11.81 6.64 -1.68
CA ARG A 10 -10.97 7.29 -0.66
C ARG A 10 -11.51 7.10 0.76
N VAL A 11 -11.26 5.90 1.30
CA VAL A 11 -11.58 5.54 2.69
C VAL A 11 -10.98 6.56 3.68
N ILE A 12 -9.80 7.11 3.36
CA ILE A 12 -9.18 8.21 4.12
C ILE A 12 -9.08 9.45 3.23
N LYS A 13 -10.04 10.36 3.37
CA LYS A 13 -10.16 11.57 2.56
C LYS A 13 -8.96 12.52 2.71
N SER A 14 -8.32 12.55 3.89
CA SER A 14 -7.12 13.37 4.13
C SER A 14 -5.85 12.72 3.59
N ALA A 15 -5.14 13.41 2.69
CA ALA A 15 -3.85 12.98 2.16
C ALA A 15 -2.78 12.87 3.26
N GLU A 16 -2.80 13.81 4.20
CA GLU A 16 -1.82 13.90 5.29
C GLU A 16 -1.96 12.73 6.25
N VAL A 17 -3.20 12.41 6.65
CA VAL A 17 -3.48 11.26 7.54
C VAL A 17 -3.04 9.96 6.89
N ARG A 18 -3.35 9.77 5.60
CA ARG A 18 -2.92 8.56 4.87
C ARG A 18 -1.40 8.44 4.81
N ARG A 19 -0.70 9.54 4.50
CA ARG A 19 0.76 9.56 4.47
C ARG A 19 1.34 9.25 5.86
N GLY A 20 0.77 9.81 6.92
CA GLY A 20 1.18 9.55 8.30
C GLY A 20 1.04 8.07 8.68
N LEU A 21 -0.09 7.45 8.35
CA LEU A 21 -0.32 6.02 8.62
C LEU A 21 0.68 5.12 7.87
N TYR A 22 0.94 5.39 6.59
CA TYR A 22 1.92 4.63 5.82
C TYR A 22 3.34 4.82 6.34
N LEU A 23 3.72 6.06 6.69
CA LEU A 23 5.03 6.34 7.28
C LEU A 23 5.20 5.63 8.62
N ALA A 24 4.17 5.64 9.48
CA ALA A 24 4.21 4.95 10.76
C ALA A 24 4.41 3.44 10.58
N TYR A 25 3.65 2.82 9.66
CA TYR A 25 3.77 1.40 9.36
C TYR A 25 5.17 1.04 8.81
N VAL A 26 5.66 1.79 7.82
CA VAL A 26 6.99 1.55 7.22
C VAL A 26 8.09 1.76 8.25
N SER A 27 7.98 2.80 9.10
CA SER A 27 8.96 3.05 10.16
C SER A 27 9.00 1.90 11.16
N LEU A 28 7.85 1.39 11.58
CA LEU A 28 7.75 0.24 12.47
C LEU A 28 8.37 -1.02 11.84
N ALA A 29 8.07 -1.29 10.56
CA ALA A 29 8.63 -2.42 9.84
C ALA A 29 10.15 -2.33 9.71
N LEU A 30 10.68 -1.14 9.44
CA LEU A 30 12.13 -0.89 9.38
C LEU A 30 12.81 -1.11 10.73
N VAL A 31 12.23 -0.63 11.83
CA VAL A 31 12.79 -0.83 13.17
C VAL A 31 12.82 -2.32 13.53
N VAL A 32 11.72 -3.04 13.31
CA VAL A 32 11.65 -4.47 13.59
C VAL A 32 12.62 -5.26 12.70
N GLY A 33 12.69 -4.94 11.40
CA GLY A 33 13.64 -5.56 10.48
C GLY A 33 15.10 -5.29 10.84
N ALA A 34 15.43 -4.06 11.24
CA ALA A 34 16.77 -3.69 11.70
C ALA A 34 17.16 -4.43 12.98
N LEU A 35 16.22 -4.61 13.92
CA LEU A 35 16.45 -5.43 15.10
C LEU A 35 16.70 -6.90 14.72
N HIS A 36 15.93 -7.47 13.79
CA HIS A 36 16.20 -8.83 13.28
C HIS A 36 17.60 -8.95 12.68
N ALA A 37 18.02 -7.98 11.87
CA ALA A 37 19.35 -7.97 11.28
C ALA A 37 20.44 -7.85 12.35
N ALA A 38 20.27 -6.96 13.33
CA ALA A 38 21.23 -6.76 14.41
C ALA A 38 21.43 -8.04 15.23
N TRP A 39 20.33 -8.73 15.59
CA TRP A 39 20.41 -10.00 16.32
C TRP A 39 20.99 -11.13 15.47
N GLY A 40 20.75 -11.13 14.16
CA GLY A 40 21.36 -12.10 13.23
C GLY A 40 22.88 -11.94 13.11
N VAL A 41 23.42 -10.73 13.33
CA VAL A 41 24.87 -10.47 13.27
C VAL A 41 25.60 -10.92 14.54
N VAL A 42 24.94 -10.83 15.71
CA VAL A 42 25.58 -11.18 17.00
C VAL A 42 25.51 -12.67 17.35
N ASP A 43 24.84 -13.48 16.53
CA ASP A 43 24.67 -14.93 16.70
C ASP A 43 24.14 -15.34 18.11
N VAL A 44 23.34 -14.45 18.71
CA VAL A 44 22.68 -14.67 20.00
C VAL A 44 21.25 -15.14 19.76
N PRO A 45 20.70 -16.06 20.59
CA PRO A 45 19.31 -16.47 20.49
C PRO A 45 18.36 -15.27 20.49
N ARG A 46 17.53 -15.17 19.45
CA ARG A 46 16.59 -14.06 19.29
C ARG A 46 15.51 -14.09 20.38
N PRO A 47 15.13 -12.92 20.94
CA PRO A 47 14.04 -12.87 21.90
C PRO A 47 12.72 -13.16 21.20
N VAL A 48 11.88 -14.02 21.80
CA VAL A 48 10.56 -14.42 21.25
C VAL A 48 9.66 -13.22 20.95
N ILE A 49 9.78 -12.15 21.74
CA ILE A 49 9.03 -10.90 21.53
C ILE A 49 9.33 -10.28 20.16
N LEU A 50 10.57 -10.40 19.66
CA LEU A 50 10.96 -9.87 18.36
C LEU A 50 10.31 -10.67 17.23
N ASP A 51 10.25 -12.00 17.35
CA ASP A 51 9.54 -12.85 16.40
C ASP A 51 8.04 -12.54 16.40
N MET A 52 7.42 -12.36 17.58
CA MET A 52 6.03 -11.92 17.69
C MET A 52 5.78 -10.54 17.06
N ALA A 53 6.71 -9.60 17.25
CA ALA A 53 6.62 -8.26 16.66
C ALA A 53 6.69 -8.32 15.12
N SER A 54 7.58 -9.15 14.57
CA SER A 54 7.65 -9.37 13.12
C SER A 54 6.36 -9.98 12.55
N ALA A 55 5.77 -10.95 13.24
CA ALA A 55 4.50 -11.55 12.86
C ALA A 55 3.36 -10.52 12.89
N ALA A 56 3.31 -9.65 13.90
CA ALA A 56 2.33 -8.57 13.97
C ALA A 56 2.48 -7.56 12.82
N VAL A 57 3.72 -7.14 12.52
CA VAL A 57 4.00 -6.25 11.38
C VAL A 57 3.61 -6.89 10.05
N ALA A 58 3.91 -8.18 9.87
CA ALA A 58 3.55 -8.92 8.67
C ALA A 58 2.02 -9.07 8.53
N TYR A 59 1.31 -9.34 9.62
CA TYR A 59 -0.16 -9.40 9.62
C TYR A 59 -0.78 -8.05 9.25
N LEU A 60 -0.25 -6.95 9.78
CA LEU A 60 -0.68 -5.59 9.45
C LEU A 60 -0.40 -5.21 7.99
N ALA A 61 0.52 -5.90 7.28
CA ALA A 61 0.77 -5.63 5.87
C ALA A 61 -0.51 -5.78 5.02
N ILE A 62 -1.39 -6.72 5.36
CA ILE A 62 -2.61 -7.03 4.61
C ILE A 62 -3.58 -5.84 4.58
N PRO A 63 -4.06 -5.29 5.71
CA PRO A 63 -4.94 -4.13 5.70
C PRO A 63 -4.26 -2.88 5.14
N PHE A 64 -2.95 -2.69 5.37
CA PHE A 64 -2.21 -1.54 4.82
C PHE A 64 -2.08 -1.60 3.29
N ALA A 65 -1.83 -2.79 2.71
CA ALA A 65 -1.81 -2.99 1.27
C ALA A 65 -3.19 -2.77 0.65
N GLY A 66 -4.25 -3.33 1.26
CA GLY A 66 -5.63 -3.08 0.83
C GLY A 66 -5.98 -1.60 0.88
N LEU A 67 -5.58 -0.90 1.94
CA LEU A 67 -5.77 0.54 2.08
C LEU A 67 -4.99 1.32 1.00
N ALA A 68 -3.76 0.90 0.66
CA ALA A 68 -2.96 1.52 -0.39
C ALA A 68 -3.61 1.37 -1.76
N ILE A 69 -4.07 0.16 -2.12
CA ILE A 69 -4.80 -0.11 -3.36
C ILE A 69 -6.07 0.73 -3.41
N ALA A 70 -6.86 0.71 -2.35
CA ALA A 70 -8.14 1.45 -2.27
C ALA A 70 -7.98 2.97 -2.32
N ASN A 71 -6.79 3.52 -2.04
CA ASN A 71 -6.53 4.96 -2.07
C ASN A 71 -5.66 5.39 -3.27
N THR A 72 -5.32 4.47 -4.18
CA THR A 72 -4.59 4.79 -5.41
C THR A 72 -5.58 5.30 -6.44
N PRO A 73 -5.43 6.54 -6.96
CA PRO A 73 -6.34 7.05 -7.97
C PRO A 73 -6.28 6.17 -9.23
N ALA A 74 -7.44 5.73 -9.70
CA ALA A 74 -7.61 4.77 -10.81
C ALA A 74 -6.93 5.19 -12.14
N GLY A 75 -6.56 6.46 -12.30
CA GLY A 75 -5.95 6.99 -13.53
C GLY A 75 -4.45 6.74 -13.74
N LYS A 76 -3.75 5.99 -12.87
CA LYS A 76 -2.32 5.67 -13.06
C LYS A 76 -2.03 4.19 -13.40
N HIS A 77 -3.06 3.35 -13.43
CA HIS A 77 -2.96 1.94 -13.82
C HIS A 77 -3.96 1.54 -14.91
N ALA A 78 -4.65 2.49 -15.53
CA ALA A 78 -5.25 2.24 -16.83
C ALA A 78 -4.08 2.04 -17.81
N ALA A 79 -3.68 0.78 -17.99
CA ALA A 79 -2.95 0.36 -19.18
C ALA A 79 -3.64 1.04 -20.37
N ALA A 80 -2.84 1.68 -21.22
CA ALA A 80 -3.32 2.28 -22.45
C ALA A 80 -4.26 1.28 -23.14
N GLU A 81 -5.56 1.57 -23.11
CA GLU A 81 -6.49 0.89 -24.01
C GLU A 81 -5.99 1.23 -25.41
N PRO A 82 -5.64 0.24 -26.25
CA PRO A 82 -5.32 0.54 -27.63
C PRO A 82 -6.57 1.19 -28.23
N GLU A 83 -6.38 2.41 -28.69
CA GLU A 83 -7.37 3.24 -29.37
C GLU A 83 -7.89 2.40 -30.54
N HIS A 84 -9.09 1.84 -30.41
CA HIS A 84 -9.70 1.08 -31.49
C HIS A 84 -10.17 2.11 -32.51
N GLU A 85 -9.27 2.46 -33.44
CA GLU A 85 -9.56 3.29 -34.60
C GLU A 85 -10.69 2.62 -35.39
N VAL A 86 -11.91 3.15 -35.23
CA VAL A 86 -13.04 2.81 -36.10
C VAL A 86 -12.81 3.60 -37.39
N ILE A 87 -12.15 2.96 -38.35
CA ILE A 87 -12.10 3.43 -39.74
C ILE A 87 -13.54 3.31 -40.25
N LEU A 88 -14.26 4.43 -40.31
CA LEU A 88 -15.49 4.54 -41.07
C LEU A 88 -15.08 4.63 -42.54
N GLU A 89 -15.15 3.50 -43.25
CA GLU A 89 -15.21 3.50 -44.71
C GLU A 89 -16.59 4.07 -45.11
N ASP A 90 -16.59 5.28 -45.65
CA ASP A 90 -17.72 5.87 -46.37
C ASP A 90 -17.84 5.16 -47.74
N ASP A 91 -18.87 4.33 -47.89
CA ASP A 91 -19.38 3.82 -49.18
C ASP A 91 -20.72 4.49 -49.55
#